data_AF-A0A1G8BRA1-F1
#
_entry.id   AF-A0A1G8BRA1-F1
#
_cell.length_a   1.000
_cell.length_b   1.000
_cell.length_c   1.000
_cell.angle_alpha   90.00
_cell.angle_beta   90.00
_cell.angle_gamma   90.00
#
_symmetry.space_group_name_H-M   'P 1'
#
loop_
_entity.id
_entity.type
_entity.pdbx_description
1 polymer ?
#
loop_
_entity_poly.entity_id
_entity_poly.type
_entity_poly.pdbx_seq_one_letter_code
_entity_poly.pdbx_strand_id
1 'polypeptide(L)'
;MRKFVLAFSLFAPLACSAAGVVHVEANSVLRLPVKGDSLSLERIEVAPGGALLIPAQVKLLKVGELDLEKNARLGVFPGEQPLRIEVQHGRFADGSVIAAQGASGSFHRPASAGRNLVLRLQGVEVVNLLVDVRGGVGAPGYDGLDGANASAGGCLWGSAQAAGDGQDAGSGQAGGAGGLVRLEVPERFPAEQVKVRLEGGAGGAPGKPGKAGARSGEKGCWVYSVEGAAGGRDGRSGTQGAAGSAGRFEVVRF
;
A
#
# COMPACT_ATOMS: atom_id res chain seq x y z
N MET A 1 -18.86 -77.37 -4.85
CA MET A 1 -17.55 -76.66 -4.95
C MET A 1 -17.84 -75.16 -4.96
N ARG A 2 -17.97 -74.53 -3.79
CA ARG A 2 -17.04 -73.50 -3.25
C ARG A 2 -16.40 -72.61 -4.32
N LYS A 3 -16.82 -71.34 -4.37
CA LYS A 3 -15.95 -70.14 -4.35
C LYS A 3 -16.82 -68.87 -4.27
N PHE A 4 -16.95 -68.35 -3.06
CA PHE A 4 -17.24 -66.93 -2.82
C PHE A 4 -16.05 -66.12 -3.33
N VAL A 5 -16.31 -65.08 -4.13
CA VAL A 5 -15.36 -63.98 -4.33
C VAL A 5 -16.13 -62.70 -4.08
N LEU A 6 -15.84 -62.10 -2.93
CA LEU A 6 -16.33 -60.81 -2.44
C LEU A 6 -15.06 -59.96 -2.27
N ALA A 7 -14.87 -58.97 -3.13
CA ALA A 7 -13.70 -58.07 -3.20
C ALA A 7 -13.93 -57.12 -4.39
N PHE A 8 -13.79 -55.80 -4.37
CA PHE A 8 -13.23 -54.84 -3.43
C PHE A 8 -13.87 -53.48 -3.78
N SER A 9 -14.48 -52.79 -2.84
CA SER A 9 -14.86 -51.38 -2.99
C SER A 9 -14.14 -50.57 -1.93
N LEU A 10 -13.16 -49.75 -2.32
CA LEU A 10 -12.59 -48.65 -1.53
C LEU A 10 -11.51 -47.96 -2.39
N PHE A 11 -11.95 -47.22 -3.40
CA PHE A 11 -11.16 -46.10 -3.94
C PHE A 11 -11.62 -44.85 -3.20
N ALA A 12 -11.06 -44.62 -2.01
CA ALA A 12 -11.07 -43.29 -1.42
C ALA A 12 -9.82 -42.56 -1.94
N PRO A 13 -9.96 -41.49 -2.73
CA PRO A 13 -8.82 -40.63 -3.00
C PRO A 13 -8.49 -39.93 -1.67
N LEU A 14 -7.41 -40.35 -1.03
CA LEU A 14 -6.73 -39.55 -0.03
C LEU A 14 -6.30 -38.27 -0.74
N ALA A 15 -7.11 -37.22 -0.61
CA ALA A 15 -6.67 -35.86 -0.83
C ALA A 15 -5.61 -35.55 0.24
N CYS A 16 -4.39 -36.01 0.01
CA CYS A 16 -3.19 -35.49 0.66
C CYS A 16 -3.07 -34.02 0.26
N SER A 17 -3.82 -33.19 0.97
CA SER A 17 -3.56 -31.76 1.04
C SER A 17 -2.17 -31.66 1.66
N ALA A 18 -1.17 -31.29 0.86
CA ALA A 18 0.19 -31.10 1.33
C ALA A 18 0.14 -30.20 2.57
N ALA A 19 0.38 -30.80 3.74
CA ALA A 19 0.56 -30.10 4.99
C ALA A 19 1.88 -29.33 4.84
N GLY A 20 1.77 -28.08 4.37
CA GLY A 20 2.93 -27.27 4.04
C GLY A 20 3.54 -26.70 5.30
N VAL A 21 4.80 -27.02 5.55
CA VAL A 21 5.66 -26.30 6.48
C VAL A 21 6.33 -25.16 5.71
N VAL A 22 6.25 -23.95 6.24
CA VAL A 22 6.92 -22.78 5.66
C VAL A 22 7.94 -22.27 6.65
N HIS A 23 9.21 -22.32 6.27
CA HIS A 23 10.30 -21.77 7.05
C HIS A 23 10.87 -20.55 6.31
N VAL A 24 11.00 -19.42 7.02
CA VAL A 24 11.61 -18.19 6.51
C VAL A 24 12.90 -17.95 7.27
N GLU A 25 14.01 -17.96 6.56
CA GLU A 25 15.35 -17.75 7.10
C GLU A 25 15.52 -16.35 7.71
N ALA A 26 16.50 -16.22 8.62
CA ALA A 26 16.75 -14.96 9.32
C ALA A 26 17.10 -13.83 8.36
N ASN A 27 16.50 -12.65 8.57
CA ASN A 27 16.67 -11.48 7.69
C ASN A 27 16.35 -11.73 6.21
N SER A 28 15.59 -12.77 5.90
CA SER A 28 15.18 -13.10 4.53
C SER A 28 13.71 -12.75 4.30
N VAL A 29 13.31 -12.75 3.02
CA VAL A 29 11.92 -12.52 2.63
C VAL A 29 11.43 -13.71 1.82
N LEU A 30 10.31 -14.30 2.25
CA LEU A 30 9.63 -15.37 1.52
C LEU A 30 8.24 -14.91 1.14
N ARG A 31 7.86 -15.05 -0.12
CA ARG A 31 6.47 -14.84 -0.57
C ARG A 31 5.76 -16.17 -0.61
N LEU A 32 4.60 -16.26 0.04
CA LEU A 32 3.79 -17.48 0.02
C LEU A 32 3.44 -17.88 -1.42
N PRO A 33 3.78 -19.10 -1.84
CA PRO A 33 3.37 -19.63 -3.13
C PRO A 33 1.90 -20.03 -3.04
N VAL A 34 0.99 -19.27 -3.68
CA VAL A 34 -0.45 -19.54 -3.59
C VAL A 34 -1.08 -19.68 -4.97
N LYS A 35 -1.86 -20.76 -5.14
CA LYS A 35 -2.66 -21.05 -6.35
C LYS A 35 -4.16 -20.78 -6.16
N GLY A 36 -4.59 -20.35 -4.98
CA GLY A 36 -5.98 -20.09 -4.64
C GLY A 36 -6.14 -18.96 -3.62
N ASP A 37 -7.37 -18.77 -3.13
CA ASP A 37 -7.73 -17.72 -2.18
C ASP A 37 -7.82 -18.19 -0.72
N SER A 38 -7.80 -19.50 -0.48
CA SER A 38 -7.69 -20.11 0.84
C SER A 38 -6.45 -20.98 0.92
N LEU A 39 -5.70 -20.85 2.02
CA LEU A 39 -4.51 -21.64 2.30
C LEU A 39 -4.58 -22.20 3.72
N SER A 40 -4.27 -23.49 3.87
CA SER A 40 -4.10 -24.14 5.17
C SER A 40 -2.68 -24.68 5.27
N LEU A 41 -1.93 -24.20 6.25
CA LEU A 41 -0.56 -24.60 6.53
C LEU A 41 -0.49 -25.23 7.92
N GLU A 42 0.33 -26.25 8.07
CA GLU A 42 0.51 -26.91 9.36
C GLU A 42 1.36 -26.02 10.28
N ARG A 43 2.49 -25.52 9.75
CA ARG A 43 3.45 -24.75 10.52
C ARG A 43 4.10 -23.66 9.70
N ILE A 44 4.24 -22.48 10.29
CA ILE A 44 4.97 -21.35 9.75
C ILE A 44 5.97 -20.88 10.80
N GLU A 45 7.25 -20.87 10.45
CA GLU A 45 8.31 -20.32 11.26
C GLU A 45 8.95 -19.15 10.52
N VAL A 46 9.00 -17.99 11.16
CA VAL A 46 9.71 -16.82 10.65
C VAL A 46 10.83 -16.48 11.60
N ALA A 47 12.06 -16.80 11.19
CA ALA A 47 13.27 -16.56 11.95
C ALA A 47 13.50 -15.05 12.20
N PRO A 48 14.44 -14.67 13.08
CA PRO A 48 14.61 -13.29 13.52
C PRO A 48 14.83 -12.32 12.34
N GLY A 49 14.07 -11.23 12.35
CA GLY A 49 14.11 -10.23 11.27
C GLY A 49 13.62 -10.70 9.90
N GLY A 50 13.16 -11.94 9.77
CA GLY A 50 12.58 -12.48 8.53
C GLY A 50 11.21 -11.87 8.22
N ALA A 51 10.79 -11.99 6.96
CA ALA A 51 9.48 -11.52 6.51
C ALA A 51 8.77 -12.55 5.62
N LEU A 52 7.56 -12.94 6.03
CA LEU A 52 6.65 -13.73 5.21
C LEU A 52 5.64 -12.81 4.51
N LEU A 53 5.53 -12.88 3.19
CA LEU A 53 4.61 -12.07 2.40
C LEU A 53 3.39 -12.88 1.95
N ILE A 54 2.20 -12.42 2.33
CA ILE A 54 0.89 -12.96 1.96
C ILE A 54 0.36 -12.19 0.72
N PRO A 55 0.19 -12.86 -0.44
CA PRO A 55 -0.34 -12.22 -1.65
C PRO A 55 -1.78 -11.70 -1.48
N ALA A 56 -2.14 -10.67 -2.25
CA ALA A 56 -3.45 -10.00 -2.20
C ALA A 56 -4.64 -10.95 -2.47
N GLN A 57 -4.42 -12.00 -3.27
CA GLN A 57 -5.45 -12.97 -3.62
C GLN A 57 -5.86 -13.91 -2.47
N VAL A 58 -5.04 -14.05 -1.43
CA VAL A 58 -5.36 -14.88 -0.26
C VAL A 58 -6.36 -14.13 0.60
N LYS A 59 -7.53 -14.73 0.83
CA LYS A 59 -8.61 -14.21 1.71
C LYS A 59 -8.67 -14.95 3.04
N LEU A 60 -8.20 -16.20 3.07
CA LEU A 60 -8.17 -17.03 4.28
C LEU A 60 -6.83 -17.74 4.38
N LEU A 61 -6.14 -17.53 5.51
CA LEU A 61 -4.94 -18.25 5.88
C LEU A 61 -5.19 -18.95 7.22
N LYS A 62 -5.23 -20.28 7.19
CA LYS A 62 -5.29 -21.12 8.39
C LYS A 62 -3.91 -21.67 8.67
N VAL A 63 -3.48 -21.56 9.91
CA VAL A 63 -2.17 -22.02 10.37
C VAL A 63 -2.36 -22.83 11.64
N GLY A 64 -1.81 -24.04 11.68
CA GLY A 64 -1.71 -24.83 12.90
C GLY A 64 -0.81 -24.10 13.90
N GLU A 65 0.47 -23.98 13.57
CA GLU A 65 1.49 -23.33 14.39
C GLU A 65 2.13 -22.13 13.67
N LEU A 66 2.09 -20.94 14.26
CA LEU A 66 2.74 -19.74 13.73
C LEU A 66 3.73 -19.16 14.73
N ASP A 67 5.02 -19.31 14.45
CA ASP A 67 6.10 -18.77 15.25
C ASP A 67 6.73 -17.57 14.55
N LEU A 68 6.56 -16.39 15.15
CA LEU A 68 7.21 -15.16 14.73
C LEU A 68 8.31 -14.85 15.73
N GLU A 69 9.56 -15.02 15.34
CA GLU A 69 10.69 -14.66 16.18
C GLU A 69 10.89 -13.14 16.30
N LYS A 70 11.95 -12.74 17.00
CA LYS A 70 12.23 -11.33 17.30
C LYS A 70 12.28 -10.50 16.01
N ASN A 71 11.50 -9.42 15.97
CA ASN A 71 11.37 -8.54 14.80
C ASN A 71 10.89 -9.23 13.50
N ALA A 72 10.34 -10.44 13.57
CA ALA A 72 9.77 -11.13 12.42
C ALA A 72 8.51 -10.44 11.91
N ARG A 73 8.26 -10.52 10.60
CA ARG A 73 7.19 -9.77 9.93
C ARG A 73 6.29 -10.66 9.10
N LEU A 74 4.99 -10.44 9.21
CA LEU A 74 3.99 -10.92 8.29
C LEU A 74 3.50 -9.75 7.44
N GLY A 75 4.02 -9.64 6.22
CA GLY A 75 3.60 -8.62 5.27
C GLY A 75 2.40 -9.10 4.45
N VAL A 76 1.34 -8.32 4.40
CA VAL A 76 0.15 -8.58 3.60
C VAL A 76 0.14 -7.59 2.46
N PHE A 77 0.09 -8.10 1.23
CA PHE A 77 -0.04 -7.25 0.07
C PHE A 77 -1.37 -6.46 0.11
N PRO A 78 -1.37 -5.19 -0.34
CA PRO A 78 -2.59 -4.39 -0.46
C PRO A 78 -3.65 -5.12 -1.28
N GLY A 79 -4.91 -5.04 -0.85
CA GLY A 79 -6.02 -5.68 -1.53
C GLY A 79 -7.37 -5.23 -0.99
N GLU A 80 -8.38 -5.25 -1.86
CA GLU A 80 -9.74 -4.79 -1.55
C GLU A 80 -10.51 -5.76 -0.64
N GLN A 81 -10.20 -7.05 -0.74
CA GLN A 81 -10.90 -8.08 0.03
C GLN A 81 -10.26 -8.27 1.40
N PRO A 82 -11.06 -8.44 2.47
CA PRO A 82 -10.52 -8.70 3.80
C PRO A 82 -9.69 -9.99 3.81
N LEU A 83 -8.67 -10.02 4.67
CA LEU A 83 -7.89 -11.23 4.95
C LEU A 83 -8.23 -11.73 6.34
N ARG A 84 -8.63 -12.99 6.43
CA ARG A 84 -8.78 -13.72 7.69
C ARG A 84 -7.56 -14.60 7.93
N ILE A 85 -6.92 -14.45 9.09
CA ILE A 85 -5.81 -15.27 9.54
C ILE A 85 -6.26 -16.02 10.78
N GLU A 86 -6.28 -17.35 10.71
CA GLU A 86 -6.65 -18.22 11.83
C GLU A 86 -5.39 -18.97 12.29
N VAL A 87 -5.01 -18.77 13.54
CA VAL A 87 -3.84 -19.40 14.15
C VAL A 87 -4.31 -20.25 15.31
N GLN A 88 -4.01 -21.56 15.28
CA GLN A 88 -4.38 -22.47 16.36
C GLN A 88 -3.42 -22.33 17.53
N HIS A 89 -2.11 -22.33 17.27
CA HIS A 89 -1.04 -22.19 18.25
C HIS A 89 0.08 -21.32 17.70
N GLY A 90 0.88 -20.72 18.58
CA GLY A 90 2.05 -19.97 18.11
C GLY A 90 2.67 -19.06 19.15
N ARG A 91 3.85 -18.53 18.83
CA ARG A 91 4.53 -17.53 19.64
C ARG A 91 4.91 -16.32 18.81
N PHE A 92 4.48 -15.14 19.23
CA PHE A 92 4.89 -13.86 18.67
C PHE A 92 5.83 -13.17 19.64
N ALA A 93 7.12 -13.22 19.30
CA ALA A 93 8.18 -12.63 20.09
C ALA A 93 8.13 -11.09 20.07
N ASP A 94 9.07 -10.48 20.79
CA ASP A 94 9.17 -9.02 20.84
C ASP A 94 9.45 -8.41 19.46
N GLY A 95 8.71 -7.36 19.13
CA GLY A 95 8.85 -6.62 17.89
C GLY A 95 8.24 -7.31 16.66
N SER A 96 7.47 -8.40 16.82
CA SER A 96 6.76 -9.02 15.71
C SER A 96 5.74 -8.05 15.09
N VAL A 97 5.61 -8.07 13.76
CA VAL A 97 4.74 -7.14 13.03
C VAL A 97 3.84 -7.89 12.06
N ILE A 98 2.54 -7.59 12.06
CA ILE A 98 1.62 -7.93 10.98
C ILE A 98 1.28 -6.63 10.25
N ALA A 99 1.74 -6.49 9.00
CA ALA A 99 1.60 -5.27 8.22
C ALA A 99 0.68 -5.50 7.03
N ALA A 100 -0.45 -4.78 6.97
CA ALA A 100 -1.44 -4.83 5.90
C ALA A 100 -1.75 -3.42 5.37
N GLN A 101 -0.69 -2.64 5.18
CA GLN A 101 -0.78 -1.24 4.76
C GLN A 101 -1.33 -1.09 3.33
N GLY A 102 -1.98 0.04 3.07
CA GLY A 102 -2.40 0.41 1.73
C GLY A 102 -1.24 0.78 0.81
N ALA A 103 -1.42 0.57 -0.49
CA ALA A 103 -0.50 1.03 -1.52
C ALA A 103 -0.53 2.56 -1.63
N SER A 104 0.65 3.16 -1.77
CA SER A 104 0.74 4.60 -2.07
C SER A 104 0.18 4.88 -3.47
N GLY A 105 -0.46 6.04 -3.59
CA GLY A 105 -0.98 6.55 -4.85
C GLY A 105 0.12 6.90 -5.83
N SER A 106 -0.26 6.89 -7.09
CA SER A 106 0.54 7.31 -8.24
C SER A 106 -0.36 8.12 -9.18
N PHE A 107 0.24 8.71 -10.20
CA PHE A 107 -0.49 9.40 -11.27
C PHE A 107 -1.53 8.53 -11.99
N HIS A 108 -1.34 7.21 -12.00
CA HIS A 108 -2.25 6.27 -12.68
C HIS A 108 -3.20 5.53 -11.74
N ARG A 109 -2.92 5.49 -10.44
CA ARG A 109 -3.70 4.74 -9.46
C ARG A 109 -3.80 5.51 -8.15
N PRO A 110 -5.00 5.68 -7.59
CA PRO A 110 -5.16 6.30 -6.29
C PRO A 110 -4.50 5.46 -5.19
N ALA A 111 -4.28 6.08 -4.03
CA ALA A 111 -3.84 5.36 -2.85
C ALA A 111 -4.91 4.34 -2.43
N SER A 112 -4.50 3.15 -2.02
CA SER A 112 -5.43 2.15 -1.52
C SER A 112 -5.63 2.28 -0.01
N ALA A 113 -6.77 1.79 0.47
CA ALA A 113 -6.97 1.63 1.90
C ALA A 113 -6.03 0.57 2.49
N GLY A 114 -5.80 0.65 3.80
CA GLY A 114 -5.24 -0.46 4.57
C GLY A 114 -6.17 -1.66 4.48
N ARG A 115 -5.60 -2.85 4.28
CA ARG A 115 -6.40 -4.05 4.03
C ARG A 115 -7.02 -4.57 5.32
N ASN A 116 -8.34 -4.73 5.34
CA ASN A 116 -9.06 -5.22 6.51
C ASN A 116 -8.56 -6.60 6.95
N LEU A 117 -8.32 -6.76 8.25
CA LEU A 117 -7.83 -7.99 8.87
C LEU A 117 -8.83 -8.54 9.87
N VAL A 118 -9.02 -9.86 9.83
CA VAL A 118 -9.62 -10.62 10.92
C VAL A 118 -8.59 -11.61 11.43
N LEU A 119 -8.12 -11.40 12.67
CA LEU A 119 -7.09 -12.22 13.31
C LEU A 119 -7.76 -13.09 14.35
N ARG A 120 -7.85 -14.40 14.12
CA ARG A 120 -8.33 -15.36 15.11
C ARG A 120 -7.14 -16.10 15.70
N LEU A 121 -6.80 -15.78 16.94
CA LEU A 121 -5.66 -16.38 17.64
C LEU A 121 -6.20 -17.22 18.79
N GLN A 122 -5.95 -18.53 18.78
CA GLN A 122 -6.49 -19.44 19.80
C GLN A 122 -5.49 -19.65 20.95
N GLY A 123 -4.44 -20.43 20.75
CA GLY A 123 -3.39 -20.69 21.73
C GLY A 123 -2.10 -19.95 21.41
N VAL A 124 -2.17 -18.62 21.25
CA VAL A 124 -1.02 -17.80 20.86
C VAL A 124 -0.46 -17.02 22.04
N GLU A 125 0.84 -17.18 22.28
CA GLU A 125 1.62 -16.35 23.20
C GLU A 125 2.09 -15.11 22.45
N VAL A 126 1.82 -13.92 22.99
CA VAL A 126 2.33 -12.65 22.46
C VAL A 126 3.26 -12.05 23.50
N VAL A 127 4.25 -11.27 23.05
CA VAL A 127 5.07 -10.41 23.91
C VAL A 127 4.86 -8.93 23.54
N ASN A 128 5.02 -8.59 22.26
CA ASN A 128 4.82 -7.23 21.75
C ASN A 128 4.56 -7.30 20.25
N LEU A 129 3.28 -7.36 19.88
CA LEU A 129 2.82 -7.45 18.50
C LEU A 129 2.38 -6.07 18.01
N LEU A 130 2.87 -5.66 16.84
CA LEU A 130 2.34 -4.51 16.11
C LEU A 130 1.47 -4.97 14.94
N VAL A 131 0.23 -4.50 14.87
CA VAL A 131 -0.65 -4.66 13.71
C VAL A 131 -0.76 -3.31 12.99
N ASP A 132 -0.12 -3.19 11.82
CA ASP A 132 -0.09 -1.95 11.02
C ASP A 132 -1.00 -2.08 9.80
N VAL A 133 -2.15 -1.40 9.84
CA VAL A 133 -3.17 -1.38 8.77
C VAL A 133 -3.46 0.06 8.34
N ARG A 134 -2.40 0.87 8.24
CA ARG A 134 -2.51 2.25 7.77
C ARG A 134 -2.89 2.35 6.29
N GLY A 135 -3.54 3.45 5.93
CA GLY A 135 -3.84 3.78 4.54
C GLY A 135 -2.61 4.22 3.75
N GLY A 136 -2.66 4.07 2.43
CA GLY A 136 -1.60 4.52 1.53
C GLY A 136 -1.55 6.04 1.37
N VAL A 137 -0.37 6.60 1.13
CA VAL A 137 -0.20 8.05 0.91
C VAL A 137 -0.75 8.45 -0.47
N GLY A 138 -1.50 9.55 -0.55
CA GLY A 138 -2.05 10.08 -1.80
C GLY A 138 -0.96 10.48 -2.80
N ALA A 139 -1.26 10.35 -4.10
CA ALA A 139 -0.33 10.76 -5.16
C ALA A 139 -0.12 12.29 -5.16
N PRO A 140 1.09 12.79 -5.45
CA PRO A 140 1.30 14.22 -5.61
C PRO A 140 0.53 14.76 -6.82
N GLY A 141 0.23 16.07 -6.78
CA GLY A 141 -0.28 16.78 -7.93
C GLY A 141 0.78 16.96 -9.02
N TYR A 142 0.34 17.23 -10.26
CA TYR A 142 1.26 17.53 -11.37
C TYR A 142 1.83 18.94 -11.25
N ASP A 143 3.11 19.08 -11.57
CA ASP A 143 3.71 20.40 -11.73
C ASP A 143 3.20 21.05 -13.02
N GLY A 144 2.92 22.35 -12.95
CA GLY A 144 2.55 23.16 -14.10
C GLY A 144 3.78 23.40 -15.00
N LEU A 145 3.54 23.44 -16.31
CA LEU A 145 4.58 23.77 -17.28
C LEU A 145 4.86 25.28 -17.31
N ASP A 146 6.14 25.63 -17.44
CA ASP A 146 6.55 27.02 -17.61
C ASP A 146 6.05 27.59 -18.95
N GLY A 147 5.68 28.86 -18.92
CA GLY A 147 5.26 29.62 -20.10
C GLY A 147 6.45 29.88 -21.04
N ALA A 148 6.19 29.86 -22.35
CA ALA A 148 7.21 30.21 -23.34
C ALA A 148 7.58 31.70 -23.22
N ASN A 149 8.86 32.03 -23.37
CA ASN A 149 9.30 33.42 -23.35
C ASN A 149 8.76 34.21 -24.56
N ALA A 150 8.55 35.50 -24.38
CA ALA A 150 8.18 36.42 -25.45
C ALA A 150 9.30 36.51 -26.49
N SER A 151 8.93 36.79 -27.74
CA SER A 151 9.86 37.08 -28.82
C SER A 151 9.67 38.51 -29.30
N ALA A 152 10.78 39.23 -29.52
CA ALA A 152 10.76 40.57 -30.09
C ALA A 152 10.54 40.49 -31.62
N GLY A 153 9.86 41.49 -32.19
CA GLY A 153 9.66 41.57 -33.64
C GLY A 153 10.97 41.66 -34.42
N GLY A 154 10.94 41.20 -35.67
CA GLY A 154 12.09 41.30 -36.59
C GLY A 154 12.31 42.73 -37.10
N CYS A 155 13.56 43.11 -37.37
CA CYS A 155 13.93 44.44 -37.90
C CYS A 155 13.58 44.68 -39.38
N LEU A 156 13.13 43.65 -40.09
CA LEU A 156 12.70 43.76 -41.49
C LEU A 156 11.18 43.70 -41.56
N TRP A 157 10.59 42.58 -41.11
CA TRP A 157 9.16 42.39 -40.89
C TRP A 157 8.96 41.39 -39.73
N GLY A 158 7.96 41.62 -38.88
CA GLY A 158 7.56 40.67 -37.82
C GLY A 158 6.95 41.37 -36.61
N SER A 159 5.83 40.83 -36.10
CA SER A 159 5.23 41.28 -34.85
C SER A 159 5.94 40.65 -33.65
N ALA A 160 6.02 41.39 -32.54
CA ALA A 160 6.41 40.81 -31.26
C ALA A 160 5.35 39.79 -30.82
N GLN A 161 5.78 38.67 -30.25
CA GLN A 161 4.88 37.68 -29.66
C GLN A 161 4.99 37.75 -28.14
N ALA A 162 3.83 37.92 -27.49
CA ALA A 162 3.73 37.87 -26.05
C ALA A 162 4.22 36.52 -25.51
N ALA A 163 4.75 36.54 -24.29
CA ALA A 163 5.10 35.32 -23.58
C ALA A 163 3.84 34.52 -23.23
N GLY A 164 4.00 33.22 -23.08
CA GLY A 164 2.98 32.34 -22.52
C GLY A 164 2.88 32.49 -21.01
N ASP A 165 1.65 32.32 -20.51
CA ASP A 165 1.41 32.12 -19.08
C ASP A 165 1.94 30.74 -18.66
N GLY A 166 2.43 30.64 -17.42
CA GLY A 166 2.71 29.37 -16.78
C GLY A 166 1.41 28.61 -16.49
N GLN A 167 1.46 27.29 -16.54
CA GLN A 167 0.29 26.46 -16.26
C GLN A 167 0.04 26.34 -14.76
N ASP A 168 -1.24 26.27 -14.39
CA ASP A 168 -1.65 25.91 -13.05
C ASP A 168 -1.23 24.47 -12.72
N ALA A 169 -0.88 24.24 -11.46
CA ALA A 169 -0.48 22.94 -10.97
C ALA A 169 -1.70 22.11 -10.52
N GLY A 170 -1.56 20.80 -10.60
CA GLY A 170 -2.56 19.86 -10.08
C GLY A 170 -2.57 19.80 -8.56
N SER A 171 -3.76 19.56 -7.98
CA SER A 171 -3.89 19.21 -6.56
C SER A 171 -3.41 17.79 -6.28
N GLY A 172 -2.91 17.58 -5.06
CA GLY A 172 -2.59 16.24 -4.57
C GLY A 172 -3.84 15.38 -4.39
N GLN A 173 -3.70 14.08 -4.60
CA GLN A 173 -4.79 13.12 -4.40
C GLN A 173 -4.99 12.82 -2.91
N ALA A 174 -6.20 12.38 -2.55
CA ALA A 174 -6.50 11.97 -1.18
C ALA A 174 -5.68 10.72 -0.77
N GLY A 175 -5.35 10.63 0.51
CA GLY A 175 -4.79 9.43 1.11
C GLY A 175 -5.83 8.33 1.28
N GLY A 176 -5.38 7.07 1.28
CA GLY A 176 -6.25 5.92 1.53
C GLY A 176 -6.72 5.86 2.97
N ALA A 177 -7.90 5.28 3.23
CA ALA A 177 -8.38 5.06 4.60
C ALA A 177 -7.53 4.00 5.33
N GLY A 178 -7.46 4.10 6.67
CA GLY A 178 -7.00 3.00 7.50
C GLY A 178 -7.96 1.81 7.45
N GLY A 179 -7.45 0.60 7.61
CA GLY A 179 -8.26 -0.61 7.57
C GLY A 179 -8.97 -0.93 8.88
N LEU A 180 -9.83 -1.93 8.83
CA LEU A 180 -10.53 -2.49 9.97
C LEU A 180 -9.76 -3.71 10.49
N VAL A 181 -9.50 -3.76 11.80
CA VAL A 181 -8.87 -4.91 12.46
C VAL A 181 -9.83 -5.49 13.48
N ARG A 182 -10.21 -6.75 13.28
CA ARG A 182 -10.98 -7.54 14.23
C ARG A 182 -10.09 -8.63 14.82
N LEU A 183 -9.83 -8.54 16.12
CA LEU A 183 -9.03 -9.51 16.87
C LEU A 183 -9.96 -10.44 17.65
N GLU A 184 -10.06 -11.70 17.21
CA GLU A 184 -10.81 -12.78 17.86
C GLU A 184 -9.85 -13.62 18.73
N VAL A 185 -10.00 -13.58 20.05
CA VAL A 185 -9.07 -14.22 20.99
C VAL A 185 -9.79 -14.85 22.19
N PRO A 186 -9.20 -15.83 22.90
CA PRO A 186 -9.77 -16.36 24.12
C PRO A 186 -9.90 -15.30 25.22
N GLU A 187 -10.76 -15.57 26.20
CA GLU A 187 -10.95 -14.70 27.38
C GLU A 187 -9.64 -14.27 28.07
N ARG A 188 -8.66 -15.17 28.19
CA ARG A 188 -7.39 -14.91 28.91
C ARG A 188 -6.28 -14.32 28.05
N PHE A 189 -6.55 -13.96 26.79
CA PHE A 189 -5.53 -13.41 25.91
C PHE A 189 -5.13 -11.98 26.31
N PRO A 190 -3.82 -11.67 26.41
CA PRO A 190 -3.31 -10.36 26.82
C PRO A 190 -3.36 -9.35 25.66
N ALA A 191 -4.56 -8.85 25.36
CA ALA A 191 -4.81 -7.93 24.25
C ALA A 191 -4.01 -6.61 24.35
N GLU A 192 -3.61 -6.20 25.55
CA GLU A 192 -2.77 -5.03 25.83
C GLU A 192 -1.37 -5.10 25.21
N GLN A 193 -0.91 -6.30 24.86
CA GLN A 193 0.38 -6.52 24.20
C GLN A 193 0.30 -6.36 22.67
N VAL A 194 -0.91 -6.13 22.14
CA VAL A 194 -1.15 -5.88 20.73
C VAL A 194 -1.33 -4.37 20.52
N LYS A 195 -0.33 -3.76 19.87
CA LYS A 195 -0.37 -2.36 19.43
C LYS A 195 -0.94 -2.33 18.02
N VAL A 196 -1.81 -1.36 17.75
CA VAL A 196 -2.50 -1.28 16.46
C VAL A 196 -2.34 0.11 15.87
N ARG A 197 -1.99 0.17 14.58
CA ARG A 197 -1.83 1.40 13.79
C ARG A 197 -2.85 1.42 12.67
N LEU A 198 -3.76 2.37 12.73
CA LEU A 198 -4.95 2.47 11.86
C LEU A 198 -5.09 3.85 11.23
N GLU A 199 -4.04 4.65 11.25
CA GLU A 199 -4.04 5.99 10.69
C GLU A 199 -4.37 5.93 9.19
N GLY A 200 -5.22 6.84 8.73
CA GLY A 200 -5.37 7.07 7.30
C GLY A 200 -4.06 7.56 6.69
N GLY A 201 -3.89 7.31 5.40
CA GLY A 201 -2.74 7.79 4.66
C GLY A 201 -2.74 9.32 4.57
N ALA A 202 -1.56 9.93 4.54
CA ALA A 202 -1.44 11.35 4.28
C ALA A 202 -1.95 11.67 2.87
N GLY A 203 -2.52 12.87 2.68
CA GLY A 203 -2.85 13.36 1.35
C GLY A 203 -1.59 13.72 0.55
N GLY A 204 -1.69 13.65 -0.77
CA GLY A 204 -0.61 13.98 -1.68
C GLY A 204 -0.22 15.45 -1.61
N ALA A 205 1.07 15.72 -1.85
CA ALA A 205 1.57 17.09 -1.93
C ALA A 205 0.95 17.82 -3.13
N PRO A 206 0.74 19.14 -3.04
CA PRO A 206 0.34 19.95 -4.19
C PRO A 206 1.46 20.00 -5.24
N GLY A 207 1.08 20.06 -6.52
CA GLY A 207 2.03 20.35 -7.60
C GLY A 207 2.54 21.79 -7.54
N LYS A 208 3.73 22.01 -8.10
CA LYS A 208 4.34 23.35 -8.22
C LYS A 208 3.79 24.09 -9.44
N PRO A 209 3.46 25.38 -9.32
CA PRO A 209 3.00 26.17 -10.45
C PRO A 209 4.09 26.33 -11.52
N GLY A 210 3.67 26.38 -12.78
CA GLY A 210 4.54 26.78 -13.88
C GLY A 210 4.86 28.27 -13.77
N LYS A 211 6.09 28.64 -14.09
CA LYS A 211 6.55 30.03 -14.12
C LYS A 211 6.05 30.75 -15.37
N ALA A 212 5.83 32.05 -15.26
CA ALA A 212 5.58 32.92 -16.37
C ALA A 212 6.73 32.88 -17.39
N GLY A 213 6.39 32.93 -18.68
CA GLY A 213 7.38 33.23 -19.71
C GLY A 213 7.91 34.66 -19.54
N ALA A 214 9.22 34.83 -19.70
CA ALA A 214 9.86 36.12 -19.57
C ALA A 214 9.44 37.07 -20.69
N ARG A 215 9.35 38.37 -20.37
CA ARG A 215 9.17 39.45 -21.36
C ARG A 215 10.34 39.51 -22.32
N SER A 216 10.11 40.03 -23.52
CA SER A 216 11.22 40.38 -24.42
C SER A 216 11.63 41.83 -24.19
N GLY A 217 12.93 42.08 -24.29
CA GLY A 217 13.48 43.43 -24.27
C GLY A 217 13.17 44.16 -25.57
N GLU A 218 13.29 45.48 -25.55
CA GLU A 218 13.32 46.30 -26.76
C GLU A 218 14.51 45.87 -27.63
N LYS A 219 14.28 45.76 -28.95
CA LYS A 219 15.32 45.38 -29.90
C LYS A 219 15.72 46.59 -30.74
N GLY A 220 16.98 47.01 -30.62
CA GLY A 220 17.55 48.06 -31.46
C GLY A 220 17.78 47.57 -32.89
N CYS A 221 17.22 48.29 -33.87
CA CYS A 221 17.50 48.16 -35.29
C CYS A 221 18.33 49.37 -35.75
N TRP A 222 18.93 49.31 -36.94
CA TRP A 222 19.96 50.29 -37.35
C TRP A 222 19.51 51.76 -37.31
N VAL A 223 18.23 52.03 -37.60
CA VAL A 223 17.67 53.40 -37.64
C VAL A 223 16.43 53.59 -36.74
N TYR A 224 16.01 52.57 -36.00
CA TYR A 224 14.83 52.60 -35.12
C TYR A 224 14.87 51.45 -34.12
N SER A 225 13.93 51.38 -33.17
CA SER A 225 13.79 50.23 -32.26
C SER A 225 12.40 49.59 -32.36
N VAL A 226 12.33 48.31 -32.01
CA VAL A 226 11.08 47.54 -31.91
C VAL A 226 10.80 47.27 -30.45
N GLU A 227 9.62 47.68 -30.00
CA GLU A 227 9.16 47.42 -28.63
C GLU A 227 9.16 45.91 -28.33
N GLY A 228 9.55 45.60 -27.09
CA GLY A 228 9.45 44.25 -26.57
C GLY A 228 8.00 43.85 -26.30
N ALA A 229 7.76 42.54 -26.22
CA ALA A 229 6.49 41.97 -25.86
C ALA A 229 6.40 41.69 -24.35
N ALA A 230 5.19 41.78 -23.80
CA ALA A 230 4.92 41.53 -22.39
C ALA A 230 5.26 40.09 -21.97
N GLY A 231 5.63 39.95 -20.69
CA GLY A 231 5.79 38.65 -20.03
C GLY A 231 4.43 38.01 -19.72
N GLY A 232 4.46 36.73 -19.41
CA GLY A 232 3.27 35.98 -19.00
C GLY A 232 2.96 36.17 -17.52
N ARG A 233 2.00 35.40 -17.02
CA ARG A 233 1.67 35.27 -15.61
C ARG A 233 2.08 33.90 -15.08
N ASP A 234 2.43 33.84 -13.81
CA ASP A 234 2.70 32.58 -13.14
C ASP A 234 1.39 31.78 -13.01
N GLY A 235 1.52 30.46 -13.06
CA GLY A 235 0.44 29.55 -12.73
C GLY A 235 0.12 29.56 -11.23
N ARG A 236 -1.02 28.97 -10.88
CA ARG A 236 -1.46 28.78 -9.50
C ARG A 236 -0.97 27.45 -8.95
N SER A 237 -0.64 27.43 -7.66
CA SER A 237 -0.30 26.18 -6.97
C SER A 237 -1.54 25.30 -6.80
N GLY A 238 -1.34 23.99 -6.80
CA GLY A 238 -2.39 23.04 -6.44
C GLY A 238 -2.72 23.08 -4.95
N THR A 239 -3.74 22.33 -4.54
CA THR A 239 -4.06 22.12 -3.12
C THR A 239 -3.50 20.79 -2.62
N GLN A 240 -3.19 20.72 -1.32
CA GLN A 240 -2.83 19.45 -0.68
C GLN A 240 -4.03 18.50 -0.68
N GLY A 241 -3.78 17.21 -0.94
CA GLY A 241 -4.82 16.19 -0.85
C GLY A 241 -5.34 16.04 0.58
N ALA A 242 -6.60 15.60 0.71
CA ALA A 242 -7.16 15.27 2.02
C ALA A 242 -6.45 14.03 2.61
N ALA A 243 -6.27 14.01 3.93
CA ALA A 243 -5.86 12.80 4.63
C ALA A 243 -6.98 11.75 4.61
N GLY A 244 -6.60 10.48 4.56
CA GLY A 244 -7.54 9.37 4.68
C GLY A 244 -8.17 9.31 6.07
N SER A 245 -9.37 8.75 6.17
CA SER A 245 -10.01 8.50 7.46
C SER A 245 -9.25 7.43 8.24
N ALA A 246 -9.26 7.52 9.58
CA ALA A 246 -8.74 6.46 10.43
C ALA A 246 -9.59 5.18 10.31
N GLY A 247 -8.95 4.03 10.50
CA GLY A 247 -9.57 2.73 10.58
C GLY A 247 -10.23 2.45 11.93
N ARG A 248 -10.59 1.18 12.17
CA ARG A 248 -11.24 0.75 13.42
C ARG A 248 -10.60 -0.52 13.96
N PHE A 249 -10.48 -0.59 15.28
CA PHE A 249 -10.08 -1.79 16.01
C PHE A 249 -11.26 -2.35 16.79
N GLU A 250 -11.45 -3.66 16.72
CA GLU A 250 -12.45 -4.40 17.49
C GLU A 250 -11.79 -5.65 18.10
N VAL A 251 -12.07 -5.91 19.37
CA VAL A 251 -11.65 -7.15 20.06
C VAL A 251 -12.90 -7.96 20.39
N VAL A 252 -12.92 -9.21 19.96
CA VAL A 252 -13.99 -10.17 20.21
C VAL A 252 -13.41 -11.32 21.01
N ARG A 253 -13.97 -11.57 22.20
CA ARG A 253 -13.56 -12.68 23.05
C ARG A 253 -14.46 -13.90 22.84
N PHE A 254 -13.88 -15.10 22.95
CA PHE A 254 -14.59 -16.39 22.88
C PHE A 254 -14.05 -17.41 23.88
#